data_AF-A0A7C5KYA1-F1
#
_entry.id   AF-A0A7C5KYA1-F1
#
_cell.length_a   1.000
_cell.length_b   1.000
_cell.length_c   1.000
_cell.angle_alpha   90.00
_cell.angle_beta   90.00
_cell.angle_gamma   90.00
#
_symmetry.space_group_name_H-M   'P 1'
#
loop_
_entity.id
_entity.type
_entity.pdbx_description
1 polymer ?
#
loop_
_entity_poly.entity_id
_entity_poly.type
_entity_poly.pdbx_seq_one_letter_code
_entity_poly.pdbx_strand_id
1 'polypeptide(L)'
;MNLLDKDALLRNRGHIHEPVPGYWYVNTLGQLQQVRLVLHRGREGMTRVVIEDISGCRRSMALGDWYKAGLTLHSPGIERRRARLRQDPG
;
A
#
# COMPACT_ATOMS: atom_id res chain seq x y z
N MET A 1 12.94 -7.14 -5.52
CA MET A 1 12.67 -5.78 -5.02
C MET A 1 11.40 -5.85 -4.18
N ASN A 2 11.48 -5.62 -2.88
CA ASN A 2 10.35 -5.77 -1.96
C ASN A 2 9.65 -4.41 -1.83
N LEU A 3 8.37 -4.32 -2.18
CA LEU A 3 7.61 -3.06 -2.07
C LEU A 3 7.34 -2.65 -0.61
N LEU A 4 7.64 -3.55 0.33
CA LEU A 4 7.61 -3.31 1.79
C LEU A 4 8.92 -2.68 2.32
N ASP A 5 9.92 -2.51 1.46
CA ASP A 5 11.20 -1.92 1.82
C ASP A 5 11.04 -0.39 1.83
N LYS A 6 10.98 0.21 3.02
CA LYS A 6 10.81 1.66 3.22
C LYS A 6 11.85 2.46 2.41
N ASP A 7 13.01 1.88 2.17
CA ASP A 7 14.14 2.52 1.48
C ASP A 7 13.98 2.58 -0.04
N ALA A 8 13.21 1.67 -0.65
CA ALA A 8 12.93 1.70 -2.08
C ALA A 8 12.08 2.92 -2.47
N LEU A 9 11.20 3.36 -1.55
CA LEU A 9 10.27 4.47 -1.75
C LEU A 9 10.95 5.85 -1.64
N LEU A 10 12.15 5.93 -1.05
CA LEU A 10 12.83 7.19 -0.75
C LEU A 10 13.71 7.74 -1.87
N ARG A 11 13.96 7.01 -2.97
CA ARG A 11 15.04 7.37 -3.91
C ARG A 11 14.73 8.37 -5.03
N ASN A 12 13.50 8.84 -5.25
CA ASN A 12 13.15 9.58 -6.48
C ASN A 12 12.60 11.00 -6.26
N ARG A 13 13.36 12.05 -6.65
CA ARG A 13 13.11 13.49 -6.39
C ARG A 13 12.27 14.19 -7.49
N GLY A 14 11.11 13.64 -7.84
CA GLY A 14 10.14 14.28 -8.73
C GLY A 14 8.74 14.29 -8.12
N HIS A 15 7.84 15.14 -8.62
CA HIS A 15 6.40 15.01 -8.33
C HIS A 15 5.90 13.77 -9.01
N ILE A 16 5.94 12.67 -8.28
CA ILE A 16 5.70 11.35 -8.82
C ILE A 16 4.38 10.87 -8.21
N HIS A 17 3.45 10.58 -9.10
CA HIS A 17 2.23 9.83 -8.82
C HIS A 17 2.48 8.39 -9.24
N GLU A 18 3.03 7.60 -8.32
CA GLU A 18 3.37 6.21 -8.61
C GLU A 18 2.20 5.32 -8.14
N PRO A 19 1.47 4.65 -9.05
CA PRO A 19 0.48 3.66 -8.65
C PRO A 19 1.22 2.51 -7.98
N VAL A 20 0.74 2.11 -6.80
CA VAL A 20 1.34 1.01 -6.05
C VAL A 20 0.80 -0.31 -6.65
N PRO A 21 1.64 -1.12 -7.32
CA PRO A 21 1.18 -2.33 -7.98
C PRO A 21 0.61 -3.34 -6.99
N GLY A 22 -0.42 -4.09 -7.42
CA GLY A 22 -1.06 -5.14 -6.63
C GLY A 22 -2.58 -4.95 -6.49
N TYR A 23 -3.27 -5.99 -6.02
CA TYR A 23 -4.67 -5.92 -5.62
C TYR A 23 -4.74 -5.55 -4.14
N TRP A 24 -5.15 -4.32 -3.86
CA TRP A 24 -5.28 -3.81 -2.51
C TRP A 24 -6.74 -3.88 -2.08
N TYR A 25 -6.95 -4.29 -0.83
CA TYR A 25 -8.26 -4.33 -0.22
C TYR A 25 -8.26 -3.56 1.09
N VAL A 26 -9.37 -2.90 1.38
CA VAL A 26 -9.65 -2.33 2.69
C VAL A 26 -10.85 -3.04 3.29
N ASN A 27 -10.81 -3.31 4.60
CA ASN A 27 -11.99 -3.74 5.32
C ASN A 27 -12.78 -2.50 5.76
N THR A 28 -13.92 -2.28 5.14
CA THR A 28 -14.88 -1.24 5.53
C THR A 28 -16.10 -1.94 6.11
N LEU A 29 -16.33 -1.80 7.42
CA LEU A 29 -17.51 -2.35 8.11
C LEU A 29 -17.73 -3.86 7.89
N GLY A 30 -16.65 -4.65 7.82
CA GLY A 30 -16.71 -6.10 7.61
C GLY A 30 -16.73 -6.53 6.14
N GLN A 31 -16.76 -5.59 5.19
CA GLN A 31 -16.71 -5.88 3.76
C GLN A 31 -15.33 -5.56 3.19
N LEU A 32 -14.79 -6.49 2.40
CA LEU A 32 -13.54 -6.28 1.66
C LEU A 32 -13.83 -5.53 0.36
N GLN A 33 -13.33 -4.31 0.26
CA GLN A 33 -13.47 -3.47 -0.92
C GLN A 33 -12.13 -3.33 -1.62
N GLN A 34 -12.10 -3.58 -2.93
CA GLN A 34 -10.90 -3.36 -3.74
C GLN A 34 -10.64 -1.86 -3.88
N VAL A 35 -9.37 -1.49 -3.71
CA VAL A 35 -8.90 -0.10 -3.79
C VAL A 35 -7.64 -0.01 -4.64
N ARG A 36 -7.37 1.19 -5.15
CA ARG A 36 -6.09 1.56 -5.75
C ARG A 36 -5.29 2.34 -4.70
N LEU A 37 -4.01 2.01 -4.55
CA LEU A 37 -3.06 2.84 -3.83
C LEU A 37 -2.24 3.66 -4.82
N VAL A 38 -2.08 4.94 -4.53
CA VAL A 38 -1.21 5.86 -5.28
C VAL A 38 -0.33 6.59 -4.30
N LEU A 39 0.98 6.59 -4.56
CA LEU A 39 1.93 7.40 -3.82
C LEU A 39 2.05 8.77 -4.48
N HIS A 40 1.82 9.81 -3.68
CA HIS A 40 1.98 11.20 -4.09
C HIS A 40 3.21 11.78 -3.38
N ARG A 41 4.20 12.22 -4.16
CA ARG A 41 5.40 12.87 -3.62
C ARG A 41 5.39 14.38 -3.90
N GLY A 42 5.33 15.19 -2.83
CA GLY A 42 5.25 16.66 -2.92
C GLY A 42 6.61 17.38 -2.94
N ARG A 43 6.60 18.71 -3.11
CA ARG A 43 7.81 19.59 -3.18
C ARG A 43 8.75 19.48 -1.98
N GLU A 44 8.23 19.20 -0.79
CA GLU A 44 9.00 19.21 0.46
C GLU A 44 9.40 17.80 0.93
N GLY A 45 9.39 16.81 0.03
CA GLY A 45 9.67 15.42 0.41
C GLY A 45 8.52 14.74 1.17
N MET A 46 7.43 15.47 1.43
CA MET A 46 6.19 14.90 1.95
C MET A 46 5.64 13.86 0.98
N THR A 47 5.62 12.61 1.44
CA THR A 47 5.02 11.50 0.71
C THR A 47 3.66 11.20 1.34
N ARG A 48 2.63 11.19 0.50
CA ARG A 48 1.25 10.86 0.88
C ARG A 48 0.82 9.57 0.18
N VAL A 49 0.08 8.75 0.90
CA VAL A 49 -0.61 7.59 0.33
C VAL A 49 -2.04 8.04 0.04
N VAL A 50 -2.47 7.86 -1.19
CA VAL A 50 -3.85 8.07 -1.64
C VAL A 50 -4.48 6.71 -1.89
N ILE A 51 -5.60 6.47 -1.23
CA ILE A 51 -6.43 5.28 -1.43
C ILE A 51 -7.67 5.74 -2.19
N GLU A 52 -7.89 5.15 -3.35
CA GLU A 52 -9.08 5.39 -4.18
C GLU A 52 -9.89 4.10 -4.27
N ASP A 53 -11.17 4.18 -3.94
CA ASP A 53 -12.07 3.03 -4.05
C ASP A 53 -12.81 2.99 -5.40
N ILE A 54 -13.57 1.91 -5.62
CA ILE A 54 -14.34 1.73 -6.87
C ILE A 54 -15.40 2.79 -7.11
N SER A 55 -15.84 3.52 -6.08
CA SER A 55 -16.80 4.62 -6.19
C SER A 55 -16.13 5.95 -6.54
N GLY A 56 -14.80 5.97 -6.62
CA GLY A 56 -14.00 7.19 -6.82
C GLY A 56 -13.78 7.98 -5.53
N CYS A 57 -14.15 7.45 -4.36
CA CYS A 57 -13.88 8.09 -3.09
C CYS A 57 -12.38 8.01 -2.78
N ARG A 58 -11.77 9.17 -2.48
CA ARG A 58 -10.34 9.31 -2.24
C ARG A 58 -10.06 9.67 -0.81
N ARG A 59 -9.17 8.91 -0.17
CA ARG A 59 -8.62 9.21 1.15
C ARG A 59 -7.12 9.39 1.05
N SER A 60 -6.63 10.54 1.51
CA SER A 60 -5.19 10.81 1.57
C SER A 60 -4.69 10.72 3.00
N MET A 61 -3.54 10.09 3.21
CA MET A 61 -2.90 9.99 4.52
C MET A 61 -1.40 10.15 4.40
N ALA A 62 -0.76 10.53 5.51
CA ALA A 62 0.69 10.57 5.57
C ALA A 62 1.27 9.15 5.38
N LEU A 63 2.43 9.05 4.75
CA LEU A 63 3.14 7.77 4.61
C LEU A 63 3.37 7.07 5.95
N GLY A 64 3.52 7.82 7.05
CA GLY A 64 3.66 7.24 8.38
C GLY A 64 2.41 6.50 8.87
N ASP A 65 1.22 6.93 8.46
CA ASP A 65 -0.06 6.44 8.98
C ASP A 65 -0.73 5.37 8.11
N TRP A 66 -0.13 5.03 6.96
CA TRP A 66 -0.73 4.13 5.97
C TRP A 66 -1.11 2.74 6.52
N TYR A 67 -0.36 2.25 7.52
CA TYR A 67 -0.62 0.96 8.16
C TYR A 67 -1.92 0.95 8.97
N LYS A 68 -2.41 2.12 9.40
CA LYS A 68 -3.67 2.26 10.15
C LYS A 68 -4.90 2.11 9.25
N ALA A 69 -4.73 2.17 7.93
CA ALA A 69 -5.84 2.09 6.98
C ALA A 69 -6.44 0.68 6.84
N GLY A 70 -5.93 -0.33 7.57
CA GLY A 70 -6.44 -1.70 7.50
C GLY A 70 -6.25 -2.33 6.12
N LEU A 71 -5.24 -1.89 5.37
CA LEU A 71 -4.97 -2.35 4.02
C LEU A 71 -4.43 -3.78 4.05
N THR A 72 -5.05 -4.64 3.24
CA THR A 72 -4.60 -6.00 3.00
C THR A 72 -4.16 -6.11 1.54
N LEU A 73 -2.87 -6.40 1.33
CA LEU A 73 -2.35 -6.76 0.02
C LEU A 73 -2.71 -8.21 -0.26
N HIS A 74 -3.57 -8.44 -1.24
CA HIS A 74 -3.79 -9.77 -1.81
C HIS A 74 -2.87 -9.90 -3.03
N SER A 75 -1.88 -10.79 -2.90
CA SER A 75 -1.13 -11.24 -4.06
C SER A 75 -0.80 -12.72 -3.85
N PRO A 76 -1.06 -13.58 -4.85
CA PRO A 76 -0.76 -15.01 -4.72
C PRO A 76 0.69 -15.29 -4.33
N GLY A 77 1.64 -14.43 -4.74
CA GLY A 77 3.05 -14.54 -4.36
C GLY A 77 3.34 -14.21 -2.89
N ILE A 78 2.76 -13.14 -2.34
CA ILE A 78 2.93 -12.73 -0.92
C ILE A 78 2.23 -13.73 0.00
N GLU A 79 1.06 -14.25 -0.37
CA GLU A 79 0.34 -15.26 0.39
C GLU A 79 1.14 -16.56 0.50
N ARG A 80 1.68 -17.07 -0.63
CA ARG A 80 2.59 -18.23 -0.63
C ARG A 80 3.85 -18.00 0.19
N ARG A 81 4.36 -16.76 0.25
CA ARG A 81 5.54 -16.42 1.07
C ARG A 81 5.19 -16.37 2.56
N ARG A 82 4.06 -15.76 2.93
CA ARG A 82 3.56 -15.75 4.32
C ARG A 82 3.20 -17.14 4.83
N ALA A 83 2.62 -17.98 3.97
CA ALA A 83 2.34 -19.38 4.30
C ALA A 83 3.63 -20.15 4.64
N ARG A 84 4.69 -19.97 3.83
CA ARG A 84 6.01 -20.56 4.10
C ARG A 84 6.62 -20.06 5.41
N LEU A 85 6.61 -18.75 5.66
CA LEU A 85 7.13 -18.16 6.90
C LEU A 85 6.35 -18.56 8.16
N ARG A 86 5.09 -19.00 8.03
CA ARG A 86 4.28 -19.52 9.14
C ARG A 86 4.51 -21.02 9.40
N GLN A 87 5.15 -21.73 8.48
CA GLN A 87 5.42 -23.17 8.57
C GLN A 87 6.85 -23.49 8.98
N ASP A 88 7.71 -22.50 9.22
CA ASP A 88 8.99 -22.69 9.91
C ASP A 88 8.79 -22.45 11.42
N PRO A 89 8.66 -23.48 12.25
CA PRO A 89 8.94 -23.36 13.66
C PRO A 89 10.47 -23.37 13.80
N GLY A 90 11.05 -22.18 14.00
CA GLY A 90 12.36 -22.10 14.63
C GLY A 90 12.27 -22.53 16.09
#